data_AF-A0A5C1E590-F1
#
_entry.id   AF-A0A5C1E590-F1
#
_cell.length_a   1.000
_cell.length_b   1.000
_cell.length_c   1.000
_cell.angle_alpha   90.00
_cell.angle_beta   90.00
_cell.angle_gamma   90.00
#
_symmetry.space_group_name_H-M   'P 1'
#
loop_
_entity.id
_entity.type
_entity.pdbx_description
1 polymer ?
#
loop_
_entity_poly.entity_id
_entity_poly.type
_entity_poly.pdbx_seq_one_letter_code
_entity_poly.pdbx_strand_id
1 'polypeptide(L)'
;MKTNIEDHFRGLWKRSQAPGAGPLSAEAMQSWAEARGLIVSSSQECKVGLFRPIPAVMLDLAGTKACFPMISMDSPEWKANRAAADKQANLWKKVEWFGPLWISHSNITKLLADIQYCSAKQAIQYFDYHMSTAYTLPFQAVCIAQLLPKTRSMAGFAPLAREAYLAFYSGHRASSVAALIPVIEGGVKRIASTEPSLKVGDAVDAVINRAIGLAADLHFAGMWVPDQYRTVDYLFGQDERVFVFETFRRWLKECFFQDSDKYSGITWLNRHLFAHGLSTEWQLSSNFSRLIVAITTLGVIEAWHDETNVVPLLFPEMDDDSTLLWQQALRRGQIQMALNLQEQGEFQTKGRLVPELPTDNGVTLRKAVLAEDAIKDLVRPLRNAGWNVHITEPDKEALYVIATATSGDSCLVAALLFSCATANELYRKLAETADFILYRGSPYEQSMYAAGITVHVGPVAGWCPPQAPQTYLGDSAPRQFASIGSRILRAVRTFLFRIRGGA
;
A
#
# COMPACT_ATOMS: atom_id res chain seq x y z
N MET A 1 -57.18 -11.37 -2.28
CA MET A 1 -56.04 -10.49 -2.62
C MET A 1 -55.07 -10.52 -1.45
N LYS A 2 -53.92 -11.20 -1.57
CA LYS A 2 -52.86 -11.10 -0.56
C LYS A 2 -52.14 -9.79 -0.81
N THR A 3 -52.51 -8.73 -0.09
CA THR A 3 -51.73 -7.50 -0.04
C THR A 3 -50.31 -7.88 0.40
N ASN A 4 -49.29 -7.42 -0.32
CA ASN A 4 -47.90 -7.72 0.04
C ASN A 4 -47.63 -7.09 1.41
N ILE A 5 -47.05 -7.85 2.36
CA ILE A 5 -46.68 -7.33 3.69
C ILE A 5 -45.81 -6.07 3.56
N GLU A 6 -45.00 -5.98 2.50
CA GLU A 6 -44.23 -4.78 2.18
C GLU A 6 -45.09 -3.54 1.89
N ASP A 7 -46.26 -3.68 1.29
CA ASP A 7 -47.17 -2.55 1.05
C ASP A 7 -47.70 -1.99 2.36
N HIS A 8 -47.91 -2.86 3.36
CA HIS A 8 -48.27 -2.44 4.71
C HIS A 8 -47.13 -1.65 5.36
N PHE A 9 -45.87 -2.11 5.23
CA PHE A 9 -44.71 -1.36 5.73
C PHE A 9 -44.55 -0.01 5.03
N ARG A 10 -44.69 0.05 3.69
CA ARG A 10 -44.70 1.31 2.93
C ARG A 10 -45.79 2.25 3.43
N GLY A 11 -46.98 1.72 3.70
CA GLY A 11 -48.10 2.48 4.24
C GLY A 11 -47.88 2.99 5.66
N LEU A 12 -47.16 2.24 6.51
CA LEU A 12 -46.78 2.67 7.86
C LEU A 12 -45.70 3.75 7.80
N TRP A 13 -44.71 3.59 6.93
CA TRP A 13 -43.69 4.61 6.69
C TRP A 13 -44.30 5.94 6.22
N LYS A 14 -45.18 5.92 5.22
CA LYS A 14 -45.88 7.12 4.74
C LYS A 14 -46.67 7.82 5.85
N ARG A 15 -47.29 7.05 6.76
CA ARG A 15 -48.00 7.59 7.92
C ARG A 15 -47.04 8.30 8.88
N SER A 16 -45.86 7.72 9.12
CA SER A 16 -44.84 8.33 10.00
C SER A 16 -44.30 9.66 9.47
N GLN A 17 -44.35 9.86 8.15
CA GLN A 17 -43.89 11.08 7.48
C GLN A 17 -45.00 12.14 7.30
N ALA A 18 -46.24 11.84 7.72
CA ALA A 18 -47.37 12.74 7.51
C ALA A 18 -47.28 13.99 8.42
N PRO A 19 -47.73 15.17 7.96
CA PRO A 19 -47.79 16.37 8.79
C PRO A 19 -48.63 16.12 10.05
N GLY A 20 -48.04 16.33 11.24
CA GLY A 20 -48.70 16.08 12.53
C GLY A 20 -48.57 14.65 13.06
N ALA A 21 -47.86 13.76 12.36
CA ALA A 21 -47.40 12.52 12.98
C ALA A 21 -46.42 12.87 14.13
N GLY A 22 -46.66 12.29 15.31
CA GLY A 22 -45.73 12.39 16.44
C GLY A 22 -44.36 11.76 16.12
N PRO A 23 -43.39 11.85 17.03
CA PRO A 23 -42.08 11.23 16.83
C PRO A 23 -42.22 9.72 16.59
N LEU A 24 -41.37 9.19 15.72
CA LEU A 24 -41.31 7.77 15.44
C LEU A 24 -40.89 7.01 16.71
N SER A 25 -41.77 6.15 17.24
CA SER A 25 -41.50 5.32 18.41
C SER A 25 -42.05 3.90 18.21
N ALA A 26 -41.55 2.96 19.00
CA ALA A 26 -42.03 1.58 18.98
C ALA A 26 -43.54 1.47 19.29
N GLU A 27 -44.01 2.22 20.28
CA GLU A 27 -45.42 2.24 20.70
C GLU A 27 -46.34 2.80 19.60
N ALA A 28 -45.93 3.91 18.97
CA ALA A 28 -46.68 4.51 17.89
C ALA A 28 -46.78 3.56 16.69
N MET A 29 -45.67 2.92 16.32
CA MET A 29 -45.62 1.97 15.22
C MET A 29 -46.50 0.74 15.46
N GLN A 30 -46.47 0.19 16.68
CA GLN A 30 -47.34 -0.91 17.09
C GLN A 30 -48.82 -0.53 16.99
N SER A 31 -49.20 0.60 17.60
CA SER A 31 -50.58 1.09 17.56
C SER A 31 -51.07 1.32 16.13
N TRP A 32 -50.23 1.87 15.24
CA TRP A 32 -50.58 2.10 13.84
C TRP A 32 -50.75 0.79 13.04
N ALA A 33 -49.98 -0.24 13.36
CA ALA A 33 -50.08 -1.56 12.73
C ALA A 33 -51.34 -2.31 13.21
N GLU A 34 -51.60 -2.32 14.51
CA GLU A 34 -52.80 -2.93 15.10
C GLU A 34 -54.09 -2.26 14.62
N ALA A 35 -54.10 -0.93 14.51
CA ALA A 35 -55.23 -0.17 13.95
C ALA A 35 -55.54 -0.52 12.48
N ARG A 36 -54.58 -1.11 11.76
CA ARG A 36 -54.75 -1.63 10.39
C ARG A 36 -55.12 -3.12 10.35
N GLY A 37 -55.33 -3.75 11.50
CA GLY A 37 -55.64 -5.18 11.62
C GLY A 37 -54.42 -6.09 11.42
N LEU A 38 -53.21 -5.59 11.58
CA LEU A 38 -51.98 -6.38 11.46
C LEU A 38 -51.64 -7.04 12.82
N ILE A 39 -51.18 -8.29 12.77
CA ILE A 39 -50.71 -9.02 13.96
C ILE A 39 -49.25 -8.65 14.20
N VAL A 40 -48.99 -7.91 15.28
CA VAL A 40 -47.64 -7.48 15.66
C VAL A 40 -47.03 -8.52 16.62
N SER A 41 -45.92 -9.13 16.23
CA SER A 41 -45.18 -10.06 17.10
C SER A 41 -44.33 -9.29 18.11
N SER A 42 -43.66 -8.22 17.65
CA SER A 42 -42.84 -7.33 18.48
C SER A 42 -42.64 -5.97 17.80
N SER A 43 -42.54 -4.91 18.59
CA SER A 43 -42.11 -3.57 18.16
C SER A 43 -41.09 -3.06 19.17
N GLN A 44 -39.88 -2.69 18.71
CA GLN A 44 -38.82 -2.23 19.60
C GLN A 44 -37.93 -1.18 18.95
N GLU A 45 -37.43 -0.25 19.75
CA GLU A 45 -36.36 0.65 19.35
C GLU A 45 -35.01 -0.07 19.44
N CYS A 46 -34.19 0.06 18.40
CA CYS A 46 -32.91 -0.62 18.29
C CYS A 46 -31.90 0.24 17.54
N LYS A 47 -30.65 -0.24 17.46
CA LYS A 47 -29.61 0.34 16.61
C LYS A 47 -29.27 -0.65 15.50
N VAL A 48 -29.21 -0.16 14.26
CA VAL A 48 -29.01 -0.97 13.05
C VAL A 48 -27.78 -0.48 12.29
N GLY A 49 -27.01 -1.38 11.70
CA GLY A 49 -25.75 -1.08 11.02
C GLY A 49 -24.51 -1.46 11.82
N LEU A 50 -23.49 -1.97 11.13
CA LEU A 50 -22.27 -2.50 11.76
C LEU A 50 -21.26 -1.41 12.12
N PHE A 51 -21.06 -0.43 11.22
CA PHE A 51 -20.00 0.58 11.34
C PHE A 51 -20.47 1.82 12.10
N ARG A 52 -21.55 2.44 11.61
CA ARG A 52 -22.24 3.55 12.29
C ARG A 52 -23.68 3.11 12.60
N PRO A 53 -23.94 2.56 13.80
CA PRO A 53 -25.27 2.11 14.16
C PRO A 53 -26.24 3.27 14.24
N ILE A 54 -27.32 3.23 13.47
CA ILE A 54 -28.37 4.25 13.45
C ILE A 54 -29.57 3.81 14.31
N PRO A 55 -30.20 4.72 15.07
CA PRO A 55 -31.44 4.42 15.78
C PRO A 55 -32.58 4.16 14.79
N ALA A 56 -33.34 3.10 15.06
CA ALA A 56 -34.46 2.68 14.24
C ALA A 56 -35.53 1.97 15.08
N VAL A 57 -36.78 2.01 14.62
CA VAL A 57 -37.85 1.15 15.13
C VAL A 57 -37.89 -0.12 14.30
N MET A 58 -37.77 -1.27 14.95
CA MET A 58 -37.95 -2.58 14.31
C MET A 58 -39.36 -3.11 14.62
N LEU A 59 -40.09 -3.49 13.58
CA LEU A 59 -41.42 -4.07 13.65
C LEU A 59 -41.39 -5.48 13.07
N ASP A 60 -41.86 -6.46 13.84
CA ASP A 60 -42.03 -7.84 13.39
C ASP A 60 -43.52 -8.12 13.18
N LEU A 61 -43.89 -8.45 11.94
CA LEU A 61 -45.21 -8.93 11.57
C LEU A 61 -45.12 -10.40 11.17
N ALA A 62 -45.47 -11.29 12.10
CA ALA A 62 -45.50 -12.74 11.88
C ALA A 62 -44.23 -13.32 11.22
N GLY A 63 -43.05 -12.85 11.63
CA GLY A 63 -41.74 -13.30 11.15
C GLY A 63 -41.14 -12.47 10.00
N THR A 64 -41.90 -11.54 9.43
CA THR A 64 -41.35 -10.55 8.48
C THR A 64 -41.01 -9.27 9.23
N LYS A 65 -39.73 -8.86 9.15
CA LYS A 65 -39.20 -7.72 9.90
C LYS A 65 -39.02 -6.49 9.03
N ALA A 66 -39.42 -5.34 9.56
CA ALA A 66 -39.19 -4.02 8.98
C ALA A 66 -38.38 -3.15 9.93
N CYS A 67 -37.48 -2.36 9.36
CA CYS A 67 -36.67 -1.36 10.02
C CYS A 67 -37.09 0.03 9.54
N PHE A 68 -37.45 0.91 10.48
CA PHE A 68 -37.81 2.30 10.22
C PHE A 68 -36.74 3.21 10.84
N PRO A 69 -35.76 3.70 10.04
CA PRO A 69 -34.70 4.55 10.54
C PRO A 69 -35.21 5.89 11.06
N MET A 70 -34.67 6.35 12.18
CA MET A 70 -35.03 7.63 12.79
C MET A 70 -34.14 8.78 12.28
N ILE A 71 -32.98 8.47 11.71
CA ILE A 71 -32.06 9.45 11.13
C ILE A 71 -32.34 9.60 9.64
N SER A 72 -32.87 10.76 9.23
CA SER A 72 -33.05 11.14 7.83
C SER A 72 -31.77 11.77 7.23
N MET A 73 -31.73 11.93 5.90
CA MET A 73 -30.65 12.67 5.22
C MET A 73 -30.59 14.15 5.64
N ASP A 74 -31.65 14.68 6.24
CA ASP A 74 -31.66 16.06 6.74
C ASP A 74 -31.08 16.21 8.15
N SER A 75 -30.90 15.09 8.85
CA SER A 75 -30.44 15.07 10.23
C SER A 75 -28.99 15.57 10.34
N PRO A 76 -28.64 16.38 11.36
CA PRO A 76 -27.28 16.89 11.54
C PRO A 76 -26.22 15.78 11.62
N GLU A 77 -26.55 14.66 12.29
CA GLU A 77 -25.68 13.49 12.40
C GLU A 77 -25.36 12.87 11.04
N TRP A 78 -26.38 12.63 10.21
CA TRP A 78 -26.17 12.11 8.85
C TRP A 78 -25.34 13.07 8.01
N LYS A 79 -25.64 14.37 8.06
CA LYS A 79 -24.90 15.40 7.31
C LYS A 79 -23.43 15.45 7.72
N ALA A 80 -23.13 15.33 9.01
CA ALA A 80 -21.75 15.28 9.52
C ALA A 80 -21.02 14.02 9.02
N ASN A 81 -21.68 12.85 9.07
CA ASN A 81 -21.12 11.59 8.58
C ASN A 81 -20.84 11.65 7.08
N ARG A 82 -21.80 12.16 6.30
CA ARG A 82 -21.67 12.32 4.86
C ARG A 82 -20.53 13.28 4.50
N ALA A 83 -20.45 14.44 5.15
CA ALA A 83 -19.39 15.41 4.93
C ALA A 83 -18.00 14.85 5.27
N ALA A 84 -17.88 14.04 6.33
CA ALA A 84 -16.63 13.38 6.68
C ALA A 84 -16.21 12.35 5.60
N ALA A 85 -17.15 11.55 5.11
CA ALA A 85 -16.89 10.59 4.03
C ALA A 85 -16.52 11.30 2.72
N ASP A 86 -17.22 12.37 2.34
CA ASP A 86 -16.89 13.14 1.13
C ASP A 86 -15.50 13.79 1.26
N LYS A 87 -15.14 14.33 2.44
CA LYS A 87 -13.78 14.83 2.71
C LYS A 87 -12.73 13.74 2.47
N GLN A 88 -12.96 12.54 3.01
CA GLN A 88 -12.05 11.41 2.84
C GLN A 88 -11.95 10.96 1.37
N ALA A 89 -13.09 10.86 0.67
CA ALA A 89 -13.13 10.50 -0.75
C ALA A 89 -12.38 11.52 -1.63
N ASN A 90 -12.48 12.81 -1.32
CA ASN A 90 -11.74 13.85 -2.02
C ASN A 90 -10.22 13.74 -1.83
N LEU A 91 -9.77 13.32 -0.64
CA LEU A 91 -8.35 13.05 -0.39
C LEU A 91 -7.86 11.83 -1.18
N TRP A 92 -8.66 10.76 -1.29
CA TRP A 92 -8.33 9.61 -2.13
C TRP A 92 -8.28 9.98 -3.62
N LYS A 93 -9.25 10.78 -4.09
CA LYS A 93 -9.26 11.32 -5.45
C LYS A 93 -8.01 12.15 -5.75
N LYS A 94 -7.52 12.94 -4.79
CA LYS A 94 -6.30 13.76 -4.92
C LYS A 94 -5.03 12.93 -5.21
N VAL A 95 -4.98 11.69 -4.75
CA VAL A 95 -3.87 10.75 -5.01
C VAL A 95 -4.20 9.74 -6.11
N GLU A 96 -5.30 9.95 -6.82
CA GLU A 96 -5.85 9.08 -7.87
C GLU A 96 -6.00 7.63 -7.40
N TRP A 97 -6.59 7.48 -6.22
CA TRP A 97 -6.84 6.20 -5.59
C TRP A 97 -8.24 6.14 -4.98
N PHE A 98 -8.59 4.98 -4.44
CA PHE A 98 -9.83 4.73 -3.73
C PHE A 98 -9.55 4.34 -2.27
N GLY A 99 -10.57 4.24 -1.42
CA GLY A 99 -10.39 3.74 -0.05
C GLY A 99 -9.99 2.27 -0.08
N PRO A 100 -8.74 1.89 0.24
CA PRO A 100 -8.27 0.54 -0.01
C PRO A 100 -8.77 -0.43 1.07
N LEU A 101 -9.00 -1.68 0.67
CA LEU A 101 -9.18 -2.78 1.60
C LEU A 101 -7.86 -3.15 2.26
N TRP A 102 -7.96 -3.82 3.42
CA TRP A 102 -6.85 -4.48 4.13
C TRP A 102 -5.71 -3.59 4.63
N ILE A 103 -5.88 -2.26 4.56
CA ILE A 103 -4.96 -1.32 5.20
C ILE A 103 -5.56 -0.88 6.53
N SER A 104 -4.75 -0.91 7.59
CA SER A 104 -5.20 -0.51 8.91
C SER A 104 -5.67 0.94 8.94
N HIS A 105 -6.72 1.21 9.73
CA HIS A 105 -7.26 2.55 9.89
C HIS A 105 -6.17 3.55 10.33
N SER A 106 -5.26 3.14 11.22
CA SER A 106 -4.15 4.00 11.66
C SER A 106 -3.23 4.44 10.53
N ASN A 107 -2.97 3.56 9.56
CA ASN A 107 -2.11 3.88 8.41
C ASN A 107 -2.86 4.79 7.43
N ILE A 108 -4.15 4.54 7.21
CA ILE A 108 -5.02 5.41 6.41
C ILE A 108 -5.07 6.81 7.02
N THR A 109 -5.35 6.95 8.31
CA THR A 109 -5.46 8.27 8.96
C THR A 109 -4.16 9.06 8.86
N LYS A 110 -3.00 8.42 9.05
CA LYS A 110 -1.68 9.06 8.90
C LYS A 110 -1.45 9.55 7.47
N LEU A 111 -1.65 8.68 6.47
CA LEU A 111 -1.56 9.05 5.06
C LEU A 111 -2.45 10.25 4.73
N LEU A 112 -3.74 10.17 5.11
CA LEU A 112 -4.73 11.18 4.77
C LEU A 112 -4.42 12.54 5.43
N ALA A 113 -3.85 12.53 6.64
CA ALA A 113 -3.38 13.75 7.31
C ALA A 113 -2.21 14.39 6.54
N ASP A 114 -1.21 13.61 6.14
CA ASP A 114 -0.03 14.10 5.43
C ASP A 114 -0.37 14.72 4.07
N ILE A 115 -1.36 14.16 3.37
CA ILE A 115 -1.76 14.65 2.05
C ILE A 115 -2.79 15.78 2.10
N GLN A 116 -3.34 16.13 3.27
CA GLN A 116 -4.48 17.05 3.36
C GLN A 116 -4.16 18.43 2.77
N TYR A 117 -3.00 19.00 3.14
CA TYR A 117 -2.65 20.40 2.85
C TYR A 117 -1.52 20.59 1.83
N CYS A 118 -1.17 19.56 1.06
CA CYS A 118 -0.11 19.63 0.04
C CYS A 118 -0.66 19.75 -1.39
N SER A 119 0.21 19.90 -2.40
CA SER A 119 -0.19 19.78 -3.81
C SER A 119 -0.50 18.31 -4.18
N ALA A 120 -1.22 18.07 -5.30
CA ALA A 120 -1.49 16.70 -5.77
C ALA A 120 -0.19 15.93 -6.09
N LYS A 121 0.81 16.59 -6.69
CA LYS A 121 2.12 15.98 -6.96
C LYS A 121 2.83 15.52 -5.67
N GLN A 122 2.83 16.36 -4.63
CA GLN A 122 3.38 15.97 -3.32
C GLN A 122 2.53 14.90 -2.64
N ALA A 123 1.20 14.95 -2.79
CA ALA A 123 0.31 13.94 -2.23
C ALA A 123 0.61 12.55 -2.78
N ILE A 124 0.89 12.44 -4.08
CA ILE A 124 1.30 11.17 -4.72
C ILE A 124 2.64 10.68 -4.16
N GLN A 125 3.60 11.56 -3.90
CA GLN A 125 4.88 11.15 -3.28
C GLN A 125 4.69 10.60 -1.87
N TYR A 126 3.84 11.24 -1.05
CA TYR A 126 3.48 10.72 0.26
C TYR A 126 2.70 9.41 0.17
N PHE A 127 1.79 9.30 -0.79
CA PHE A 127 1.08 8.05 -1.06
C PHE A 127 2.05 6.92 -1.38
N ASP A 128 2.97 7.12 -2.32
CA ASP A 128 3.94 6.10 -2.71
C ASP A 128 4.86 5.73 -1.53
N TYR A 129 5.24 6.69 -0.69
CA TYR A 129 5.98 6.43 0.55
C TYR A 129 5.19 5.53 1.52
N HIS A 130 3.97 5.93 1.91
CA HIS A 130 3.16 5.17 2.86
C HIS A 130 2.79 3.79 2.32
N MET A 131 2.39 3.71 1.05
CA MET A 131 1.98 2.46 0.43
C MET A 131 3.14 1.50 0.18
N SER A 132 4.39 1.97 0.10
CA SER A 132 5.56 1.08 0.02
C SER A 132 5.70 0.15 1.23
N THR A 133 5.20 0.59 2.39
CA THR A 133 5.19 -0.19 3.63
C THR A 133 3.89 -0.98 3.86
N ALA A 134 2.85 -0.65 3.10
CA ALA A 134 1.53 -1.28 3.21
C ALA A 134 1.37 -2.40 2.17
N TYR A 135 1.65 -2.10 0.89
CA TYR A 135 1.59 -3.02 -0.23
C TYR A 135 2.92 -3.73 -0.44
N THR A 136 3.41 -4.40 0.60
CA THR A 136 4.69 -5.10 0.61
C THR A 136 4.70 -6.32 -0.33
N LEU A 137 5.88 -6.86 -0.63
CA LEU A 137 6.02 -8.12 -1.38
C LEU A 137 5.11 -9.26 -0.87
N PRO A 138 5.12 -9.62 0.43
CA PRO A 138 4.27 -10.70 0.94
C PRO A 138 2.78 -10.37 0.84
N PHE A 139 2.39 -9.10 1.06
CA PHE A 139 1.00 -8.67 0.85
C PHE A 139 0.54 -8.94 -0.58
N GLN A 140 1.35 -8.54 -1.57
CA GLN A 140 1.04 -8.78 -2.98
C GLN A 140 0.99 -10.28 -3.32
N ALA A 141 1.86 -11.10 -2.70
CA ALA A 141 1.85 -12.55 -2.90
C ALA A 141 0.55 -13.20 -2.40
N VAL A 142 0.02 -12.77 -1.25
CA VAL A 142 -1.30 -13.20 -0.76
C VAL A 142 -2.41 -12.80 -1.73
N CYS A 143 -2.42 -11.54 -2.20
CA CYS A 143 -3.38 -11.06 -3.18
C CYS A 143 -3.41 -11.93 -4.45
N ILE A 144 -2.26 -12.36 -4.94
CA ILE A 144 -2.11 -13.09 -6.21
C ILE A 144 -2.33 -14.60 -6.06
N ALA A 145 -1.70 -15.22 -5.06
CA ALA A 145 -1.67 -16.68 -4.93
C ALA A 145 -2.82 -17.23 -4.09
N GLN A 146 -3.37 -16.45 -3.17
CA GLN A 146 -4.37 -16.92 -2.21
C GLN A 146 -5.77 -16.31 -2.44
N LEU A 147 -5.85 -15.03 -2.81
CA LEU A 147 -7.13 -14.34 -2.99
C LEU A 147 -7.65 -14.42 -4.42
N LEU A 148 -6.83 -14.07 -5.40
CA LEU A 148 -7.23 -14.04 -6.82
C LEU A 148 -7.76 -15.39 -7.35
N PRO A 149 -7.18 -16.56 -7.02
CA PRO A 149 -7.66 -17.85 -7.51
C PRO A 149 -9.03 -18.27 -6.97
N LYS A 150 -9.51 -17.64 -5.87
CA LYS A 150 -10.82 -17.95 -5.27
C LYS A 150 -11.98 -17.27 -6.02
N THR A 151 -11.67 -16.26 -6.82
CA THR A 151 -12.66 -15.50 -7.58
C THR A 151 -13.19 -16.32 -8.76
N ARG A 152 -14.44 -16.09 -9.20
CA ARG A 152 -15.02 -16.82 -10.32
C ARG A 152 -14.50 -16.29 -11.66
N SER A 153 -14.56 -14.98 -11.87
CA SER A 153 -14.23 -14.33 -13.14
C SER A 153 -12.74 -14.03 -13.28
N MET A 154 -12.06 -13.80 -12.15
CA MET A 154 -10.67 -13.36 -12.15
C MET A 154 -9.66 -14.50 -11.97
N ALA A 155 -10.07 -15.71 -11.54
CA ALA A 155 -9.16 -16.83 -11.29
C ALA A 155 -8.34 -17.22 -12.54
N GLY A 156 -8.94 -17.10 -13.73
CA GLY A 156 -8.23 -17.34 -14.99
C GLY A 156 -7.07 -16.39 -15.27
N PHE A 157 -7.01 -15.24 -14.57
CA PHE A 157 -5.89 -14.29 -14.65
C PHE A 157 -4.82 -14.52 -13.58
N ALA A 158 -5.02 -15.45 -12.63
CA ALA A 158 -4.03 -15.71 -11.58
C ALA A 158 -2.66 -16.17 -12.11
N PRO A 159 -2.56 -17.04 -13.14
CA PRO A 159 -1.27 -17.39 -13.73
C PRO A 159 -0.55 -16.17 -14.33
N LEU A 160 -1.28 -15.29 -15.04
CA LEU A 160 -0.74 -14.05 -15.60
C LEU A 160 -0.26 -13.10 -14.49
N ALA A 161 -1.04 -12.93 -13.42
CA ALA A 161 -0.65 -12.08 -12.29
C ALA A 161 0.58 -12.64 -11.56
N ARG A 162 0.69 -13.97 -11.43
CA ARG A 162 1.88 -14.64 -10.88
C ARG A 162 3.10 -14.38 -11.74
N GLU A 163 2.97 -14.51 -13.06
CA GLU A 163 4.06 -14.25 -14.00
C GLU A 163 4.48 -12.78 -13.96
N ALA A 164 3.53 -11.84 -14.00
CA ALA A 164 3.81 -10.41 -13.88
C ALA A 164 4.54 -10.08 -12.57
N TYR A 165 4.15 -10.69 -11.45
CA TYR A 165 4.84 -10.52 -10.17
C TYR A 165 6.29 -11.01 -10.21
N LEU A 166 6.54 -12.22 -10.74
CA LEU A 166 7.89 -12.74 -10.84
C LEU A 166 8.75 -11.96 -11.85
N ALA A 167 8.17 -11.52 -12.96
CA ALA A 167 8.83 -10.69 -13.97
C ALA A 167 9.20 -9.32 -13.39
N PHE A 168 8.34 -8.73 -12.56
CA PHE A 168 8.59 -7.45 -11.91
C PHE A 168 9.85 -7.51 -11.04
N TYR A 169 9.99 -8.57 -10.24
CA TYR A 169 11.17 -8.82 -9.41
C TYR A 169 12.36 -9.42 -10.17
N SER A 170 12.20 -9.68 -11.46
CA SER A 170 13.29 -10.03 -12.39
C SER A 170 13.69 -8.83 -13.27
N GLY A 171 13.34 -7.59 -12.87
CA GLY A 171 13.73 -6.38 -13.60
C GLY A 171 12.81 -5.97 -14.76
N HIS A 172 11.81 -6.78 -15.13
CA HIS A 172 10.88 -6.48 -16.22
C HIS A 172 9.63 -5.71 -15.75
N ARG A 173 9.85 -4.60 -15.05
CA ARG A 173 8.77 -3.87 -14.35
C ARG A 173 7.72 -3.32 -15.32
N ALA A 174 8.13 -2.68 -16.41
CA ALA A 174 7.21 -2.12 -17.40
C ALA A 174 6.30 -3.21 -18.01
N SER A 175 6.87 -4.34 -18.43
CA SER A 175 6.12 -5.48 -18.98
C SER A 175 5.12 -6.03 -17.96
N SER A 176 5.51 -6.08 -16.70
CA SER A 176 4.67 -6.56 -15.60
C SER A 176 3.47 -5.65 -15.36
N VAL A 177 3.67 -4.34 -15.36
CA VAL A 177 2.59 -3.35 -15.26
C VAL A 177 1.66 -3.43 -16.48
N ALA A 178 2.24 -3.46 -17.68
CA ALA A 178 1.50 -3.54 -18.94
C ALA A 178 0.59 -4.78 -19.01
N ALA A 179 1.07 -5.93 -18.51
CA ALA A 179 0.30 -7.17 -18.48
C ALA A 179 -0.95 -7.08 -17.59
N LEU A 180 -0.91 -6.28 -16.52
CA LEU A 180 -2.00 -6.18 -15.54
C LEU A 180 -3.07 -5.14 -15.89
N ILE A 181 -2.75 -4.10 -16.66
CA ILE A 181 -3.71 -3.04 -17.02
C ILE A 181 -4.98 -3.61 -17.71
N PRO A 182 -4.90 -4.50 -18.71
CA PRO A 182 -6.08 -5.06 -19.36
C PRO A 182 -6.92 -5.98 -18.45
N VAL A 183 -6.33 -6.53 -17.39
CA VAL A 183 -7.00 -7.49 -16.49
C VAL A 183 -8.19 -6.85 -15.77
N ILE A 184 -8.10 -5.56 -15.42
CA ILE A 184 -9.20 -4.83 -14.77
C ILE A 184 -10.41 -4.73 -15.70
N GLU A 185 -10.20 -4.35 -16.97
CA GLU A 185 -11.28 -4.26 -17.96
C GLU A 185 -11.88 -5.64 -18.27
N GLY A 186 -11.03 -6.63 -18.51
CA GLY A 186 -11.46 -8.00 -18.75
C GLY A 186 -12.24 -8.57 -17.56
N GLY A 187 -11.82 -8.22 -16.34
CA GLY A 187 -12.48 -8.58 -15.11
C GLY A 187 -13.88 -8.00 -14.98
N VAL A 188 -14.02 -6.68 -15.11
CA VAL A 188 -15.33 -6.01 -15.05
C VAL A 188 -16.30 -6.60 -16.07
N LYS A 189 -15.85 -6.81 -17.32
CA LYS A 189 -16.68 -7.40 -18.38
C LYS A 189 -17.10 -8.84 -18.09
N ARG A 190 -16.20 -9.65 -17.50
CA ARG A 190 -16.52 -11.04 -17.13
C ARG A 190 -17.49 -11.11 -15.95
N ILE A 191 -17.39 -10.22 -14.97
CA ILE A 191 -18.34 -10.17 -13.85
C ILE A 191 -19.71 -9.71 -14.35
N ALA A 192 -19.75 -8.72 -15.24
CA ALA A 192 -20.97 -8.20 -15.86
C ALA A 192 -21.58 -9.11 -16.96
N SER A 193 -21.05 -10.33 -17.18
CA SER A 193 -21.28 -11.14 -18.39
C SER A 193 -22.73 -11.53 -18.70
N THR A 194 -23.68 -11.20 -17.83
CA THR A 194 -25.12 -11.23 -18.16
C THR A 194 -25.47 -10.27 -19.31
N GLU A 195 -24.66 -9.23 -19.59
CA GLU A 195 -24.89 -8.29 -20.69
C GLU A 195 -23.57 -7.94 -21.45
N PRO A 196 -23.13 -8.78 -22.42
CA PRO A 196 -21.82 -8.67 -23.07
C PRO A 196 -21.58 -7.38 -23.87
N SER A 197 -22.65 -6.67 -24.23
CA SER A 197 -22.62 -5.45 -25.04
C SER A 197 -22.52 -4.15 -24.23
N LEU A 198 -22.51 -4.22 -22.90
CA LEU A 198 -22.39 -3.02 -22.08
C LEU A 198 -21.07 -2.31 -22.34
N LYS A 199 -21.13 -0.97 -22.40
CA LYS A 199 -19.92 -0.16 -22.35
C LYS A 199 -19.26 -0.38 -20.99
N VAL A 200 -17.93 -0.26 -20.93
CA VAL A 200 -17.16 -0.51 -19.70
C VAL A 200 -17.70 0.30 -18.52
N GLY A 201 -18.05 1.57 -18.72
CA GLY A 201 -18.62 2.42 -17.66
C GLY A 201 -19.95 1.88 -17.10
N ASP A 202 -20.83 1.37 -17.95
CA ASP A 202 -22.12 0.82 -17.54
C ASP A 202 -21.94 -0.54 -16.83
N ALA A 203 -20.99 -1.36 -17.30
CA ALA A 203 -20.61 -2.60 -16.65
C ALA A 203 -20.03 -2.35 -15.24
N VAL A 204 -19.22 -1.30 -15.06
CA VAL A 204 -18.74 -0.88 -13.73
C VAL A 204 -19.91 -0.53 -12.82
N ASP A 205 -20.88 0.24 -13.31
CA ASP A 205 -22.04 0.63 -12.50
C ASP A 205 -22.88 -0.59 -12.10
N ALA A 206 -23.18 -1.49 -13.05
CA ALA A 206 -23.95 -2.71 -12.81
C ALA A 206 -23.31 -3.60 -11.75
N VAL A 207 -22.02 -3.90 -11.89
CA VAL A 207 -21.26 -4.76 -10.97
C VAL A 207 -21.26 -4.19 -9.56
N ILE A 208 -20.94 -2.89 -9.44
CA ILE A 208 -20.81 -2.25 -8.13
C ILE A 208 -22.17 -1.99 -7.48
N ASN A 209 -23.22 -1.70 -8.26
CA ASN A 209 -24.57 -1.50 -7.72
C ASN A 209 -25.08 -2.78 -7.05
N ARG A 210 -24.82 -3.96 -7.65
CA ARG A 210 -25.19 -5.23 -7.03
C ARG A 210 -24.45 -5.47 -5.72
N ALA A 211 -23.14 -5.25 -5.69
CA ALA A 211 -22.34 -5.39 -4.46
C ALA A 211 -22.77 -4.42 -3.36
N ILE A 212 -23.12 -3.17 -3.70
CA ILE A 212 -23.68 -2.19 -2.77
C ILE A 212 -25.07 -2.62 -2.29
N GLY A 213 -25.89 -3.23 -3.15
CA GLY A 213 -27.18 -3.82 -2.78
C GLY A 213 -27.04 -4.82 -1.63
N LEU A 214 -26.10 -5.77 -1.75
CA LEU A 214 -25.80 -6.73 -0.68
C LEU A 214 -25.29 -6.03 0.59
N ALA A 215 -24.43 -5.02 0.46
CA ALA A 215 -23.95 -4.24 1.60
C ALA A 215 -25.11 -3.52 2.32
N ALA A 216 -26.08 -2.97 1.59
CA ALA A 216 -27.29 -2.38 2.14
C ALA A 216 -28.15 -3.41 2.86
N ASP A 217 -28.37 -4.59 2.26
CA ASP A 217 -29.10 -5.69 2.89
C ASP A 217 -28.47 -6.11 4.21
N LEU A 218 -27.15 -6.28 4.25
CA LEU A 218 -26.44 -6.63 5.48
C LEU A 218 -26.44 -5.49 6.49
N HIS A 219 -26.38 -4.22 6.07
CA HIS A 219 -26.48 -3.07 6.96
C HIS A 219 -27.79 -3.10 7.75
N PHE A 220 -28.90 -3.46 7.09
CA PHE A 220 -30.23 -3.56 7.69
C PHE A 220 -30.61 -4.99 8.13
N ALA A 221 -29.64 -5.91 8.23
CA ALA A 221 -29.84 -7.30 8.62
C ALA A 221 -30.96 -8.03 7.84
N GLY A 222 -31.10 -7.73 6.55
CA GLY A 222 -32.12 -8.29 5.65
C GLY A 222 -33.55 -7.81 5.92
N MET A 223 -33.74 -6.82 6.81
CA MET A 223 -35.05 -6.26 7.11
C MET A 223 -35.55 -5.36 5.98
N TRP A 224 -36.87 -5.28 5.80
CA TRP A 224 -37.46 -4.28 4.92
C TRP A 224 -37.14 -2.88 5.44
N VAL A 225 -36.77 -1.96 4.54
CA VAL A 225 -36.45 -0.57 4.87
C VAL A 225 -36.90 0.32 3.70
N PRO A 226 -37.30 1.58 3.92
CA PRO A 226 -37.68 2.45 2.81
C PRO A 226 -36.53 2.65 1.81
N ASP A 227 -36.84 2.64 0.51
CA ASP A 227 -35.86 2.56 -0.59
C ASP A 227 -34.78 3.66 -0.52
N GLN A 228 -35.15 4.87 -0.06
CA GLN A 228 -34.23 5.99 0.14
C GLN A 228 -33.02 5.68 1.05
N TYR A 229 -33.18 4.76 2.01
CA TYR A 229 -32.13 4.35 2.96
C TYR A 229 -31.20 3.28 2.40
N ARG A 230 -31.57 2.63 1.29
CA ARG A 230 -30.76 1.62 0.59
C ARG A 230 -29.84 2.24 -0.46
N THR A 231 -29.96 3.55 -0.68
CA THR A 231 -29.20 4.27 -1.71
C THR A 231 -27.74 4.44 -1.31
N VAL A 232 -26.87 4.54 -2.33
CA VAL A 232 -25.48 4.95 -2.15
C VAL A 232 -25.40 6.27 -1.38
N ASP A 233 -26.26 7.22 -1.73
CA ASP A 233 -26.24 8.55 -1.11
C ASP A 233 -26.41 8.50 0.39
N TYR A 234 -27.39 7.72 0.87
CA TYR A 234 -27.61 7.53 2.31
C TYR A 234 -26.48 6.78 2.99
N LEU A 235 -26.03 5.66 2.40
CA LEU A 235 -25.12 4.71 3.05
C LEU A 235 -23.64 5.09 2.95
N PHE A 236 -23.25 5.97 2.02
CA PHE A 236 -21.85 6.33 1.78
C PHE A 236 -21.12 6.84 3.04
N GLY A 237 -21.82 7.56 3.91
CA GLY A 237 -21.29 8.02 5.20
C GLY A 237 -21.50 7.07 6.37
N GLN A 238 -22.26 6.00 6.20
CA GLN A 238 -22.74 5.13 7.28
C GLN A 238 -22.15 3.72 7.24
N ASP A 239 -21.79 3.23 6.05
CA ASP A 239 -21.27 1.88 5.85
C ASP A 239 -19.93 1.91 5.11
N GLU A 240 -18.88 1.39 5.74
CA GLU A 240 -17.53 1.41 5.17
C GLU A 240 -17.40 0.56 3.91
N ARG A 241 -18.22 -0.48 3.75
CA ARG A 241 -18.21 -1.32 2.53
C ARG A 241 -18.74 -0.52 1.34
N VAL A 242 -19.85 0.19 1.56
CA VAL A 242 -20.42 1.09 0.54
C VAL A 242 -19.44 2.20 0.19
N PHE A 243 -18.75 2.78 1.19
CA PHE A 243 -17.70 3.77 0.96
C PHE A 243 -16.57 3.23 0.06
N VAL A 244 -16.04 2.04 0.36
CA VAL A 244 -14.98 1.40 -0.44
C VAL A 244 -15.46 1.12 -1.87
N PHE A 245 -16.62 0.47 -2.03
CA PHE A 245 -17.15 0.10 -3.35
C PHE A 245 -17.45 1.33 -4.21
N GLU A 246 -18.02 2.38 -3.64
CA GLU A 246 -18.32 3.61 -4.35
C GLU A 246 -17.05 4.42 -4.69
N THR A 247 -16.06 4.50 -3.79
CA THR A 247 -14.79 5.16 -4.15
C THR A 247 -14.02 4.37 -5.22
N PHE A 248 -14.11 3.04 -5.22
CA PHE A 248 -13.56 2.21 -6.30
C PHE A 248 -14.27 2.47 -7.64
N ARG A 249 -15.61 2.57 -7.65
CA ARG A 249 -16.39 2.99 -8.82
C ARG A 249 -15.89 4.32 -9.38
N ARG A 250 -15.77 5.34 -8.52
CA ARG A 250 -15.30 6.66 -8.91
C ARG A 250 -13.90 6.59 -9.51
N TRP A 251 -12.98 5.87 -8.89
CA TRP A 251 -11.64 5.67 -9.44
C TRP A 251 -11.65 5.01 -10.82
N LEU A 252 -12.45 3.95 -11.01
CA LEU A 252 -12.57 3.29 -12.31
C LEU A 252 -13.07 4.25 -13.40
N LYS A 253 -14.09 5.06 -13.12
CA LYS A 253 -14.74 5.92 -14.12
C LYS A 253 -14.02 7.25 -14.34
N GLU A 254 -13.53 7.85 -13.26
CA GLU A 254 -12.95 9.20 -13.25
C GLU A 254 -11.42 9.19 -13.35
N CYS A 255 -10.76 8.04 -13.28
CA CYS A 255 -9.31 7.95 -13.42
C CYS A 255 -8.91 6.85 -14.41
N PHE A 256 -9.26 5.58 -14.13
CA PHE A 256 -8.70 4.46 -14.87
C PHE A 256 -9.25 4.31 -16.31
N PHE A 257 -10.56 4.43 -16.50
CA PHE A 257 -11.24 4.33 -17.80
C PHE A 257 -11.62 5.68 -18.41
N GLN A 258 -11.21 6.79 -17.79
CA GLN A 258 -11.53 8.12 -18.33
C GLN A 258 -10.91 8.30 -19.72
N ASP A 259 -11.62 9.00 -20.62
CA ASP A 259 -11.10 9.38 -21.92
C ASP A 259 -9.83 10.23 -21.78
N SER A 260 -8.84 10.03 -22.66
CA SER A 260 -7.56 10.75 -22.63
C SER A 260 -7.73 12.27 -22.64
N ASP A 261 -8.72 12.77 -23.36
CA ASP A 261 -8.96 14.23 -23.51
C ASP A 261 -9.48 14.88 -22.23
N LYS A 262 -10.03 14.07 -21.31
CA LYS A 262 -10.61 14.55 -20.04
C LYS A 262 -9.74 14.22 -18.83
N TYR A 263 -8.77 13.31 -18.99
CA TYR A 263 -7.88 12.91 -17.92
C TYR A 263 -6.79 13.95 -17.69
N SER A 264 -6.71 14.46 -16.46
CA SER A 264 -5.73 15.45 -16.01
C SER A 264 -4.90 14.98 -14.81
N GLY A 265 -4.90 13.66 -14.57
CA GLY A 265 -4.16 13.04 -13.48
C GLY A 265 -2.65 13.02 -13.71
N ILE A 266 -1.92 12.89 -12.62
CA ILE A 266 -0.47 12.90 -12.49
C ILE A 266 0.10 11.47 -12.43
N THR A 267 -0.69 10.45 -12.06
CA THR A 267 -0.16 9.07 -11.96
C THR A 267 -0.04 8.39 -13.32
N TRP A 268 -0.76 8.92 -14.32
CA TRP A 268 -0.89 8.39 -15.68
C TRP A 268 -1.34 6.92 -15.75
N LEU A 269 -1.85 6.36 -14.64
CA LEU A 269 -2.43 5.03 -14.58
C LEU A 269 -3.86 5.06 -15.15
N ASN A 270 -3.92 5.19 -16.47
CA ASN A 270 -5.15 5.27 -17.25
C ASN A 270 -5.07 4.32 -18.45
N ARG A 271 -6.15 3.59 -18.69
CA ARG A 271 -6.25 2.55 -19.73
C ARG A 271 -6.22 3.12 -21.15
N HIS A 272 -6.80 4.29 -21.41
CA HIS A 272 -6.75 4.91 -22.75
C HIS A 272 -5.34 5.47 -23.04
N LEU A 273 -4.72 6.15 -22.07
CA LEU A 273 -3.35 6.65 -22.18
C LEU A 273 -2.36 5.51 -22.46
N PHE A 274 -2.50 4.39 -21.74
CA PHE A 274 -1.71 3.18 -21.99
C PHE A 274 -1.94 2.63 -23.40
N ALA A 275 -3.20 2.42 -23.80
CA ALA A 275 -3.53 1.82 -25.09
C ALA A 275 -3.06 2.65 -26.29
N HIS A 276 -3.03 3.98 -26.15
CA HIS A 276 -2.57 4.90 -27.19
C HIS A 276 -1.09 5.29 -27.05
N GLY A 277 -0.38 4.79 -26.04
CA GLY A 277 1.05 5.09 -25.82
C GLY A 277 1.34 6.57 -25.56
N LEU A 278 0.41 7.31 -24.97
CA LEU A 278 0.48 8.77 -24.81
C LEU A 278 1.43 9.23 -23.70
N SER A 279 1.88 8.32 -22.83
CA SER A 279 2.85 8.58 -21.76
C SER A 279 3.61 7.30 -21.44
N THR A 280 4.79 7.43 -20.85
CA THR A 280 5.57 6.33 -20.26
C THR A 280 5.43 6.24 -18.75
N GLU A 281 4.78 7.21 -18.09
CA GLU A 281 4.68 7.26 -16.62
C GLU A 281 3.77 6.18 -16.02
N TRP A 282 2.94 5.50 -16.83
CA TRP A 282 2.22 4.32 -16.36
C TRP A 282 3.17 3.22 -15.86
N GLN A 283 4.43 3.20 -16.30
CA GLN A 283 5.46 2.19 -15.97
C GLN A 283 6.01 2.29 -14.54
N LEU A 284 5.60 3.29 -13.75
CA LEU A 284 6.09 3.49 -12.39
C LEU A 284 5.88 2.25 -11.50
N SER A 285 6.85 1.98 -10.63
CA SER A 285 6.82 0.81 -9.75
C SER A 285 5.63 0.83 -8.76
N SER A 286 5.18 2.01 -8.36
CA SER A 286 3.99 2.16 -7.50
C SER A 286 2.71 1.70 -8.22
N ASN A 287 2.63 1.85 -9.55
CA ASN A 287 1.48 1.40 -10.33
C ASN A 287 1.33 -0.13 -10.36
N PHE A 288 2.43 -0.89 -10.24
CA PHE A 288 2.35 -2.34 -10.12
C PHE A 288 1.56 -2.76 -8.87
N SER A 289 1.93 -2.20 -7.72
CA SER A 289 1.27 -2.48 -6.44
C SER A 289 -0.20 -2.04 -6.46
N ARG A 290 -0.48 -0.87 -7.04
CA ARG A 290 -1.84 -0.37 -7.28
C ARG A 290 -2.65 -1.37 -8.10
N LEU A 291 -2.14 -1.84 -9.23
CA LEU A 291 -2.86 -2.79 -10.09
C LEU A 291 -3.17 -4.10 -9.38
N ILE A 292 -2.24 -4.67 -8.62
CA ILE A 292 -2.50 -5.87 -7.82
C ILE A 292 -3.65 -5.63 -6.83
N VAL A 293 -3.59 -4.53 -6.07
CA VAL A 293 -4.65 -4.18 -5.10
C VAL A 293 -5.99 -3.95 -5.79
N ALA A 294 -6.03 -3.25 -6.92
CA ALA A 294 -7.24 -2.99 -7.67
C ALA A 294 -7.87 -4.27 -8.23
N ILE A 295 -7.06 -5.18 -8.79
CA ILE A 295 -7.50 -6.48 -9.30
C ILE A 295 -8.11 -7.33 -8.18
N THR A 296 -7.44 -7.40 -7.02
CA THR A 296 -7.96 -8.19 -5.90
C THR A 296 -9.17 -7.53 -5.24
N THR A 297 -9.23 -6.18 -5.19
CA THR A 297 -10.43 -5.45 -4.76
C THR A 297 -11.62 -5.72 -5.68
N LEU A 298 -11.40 -5.78 -7.00
CA LEU A 298 -12.43 -6.21 -7.94
C LEU A 298 -12.90 -7.65 -7.67
N GLY A 299 -11.99 -8.54 -7.26
CA GLY A 299 -12.34 -9.88 -6.79
C GLY A 299 -13.21 -9.91 -5.54
N VAL A 300 -13.01 -8.98 -4.60
CA VAL A 300 -13.92 -8.80 -3.45
C VAL A 300 -15.28 -8.31 -3.94
N ILE A 301 -15.31 -7.31 -4.81
CA ILE A 301 -16.57 -6.79 -5.38
C ILE A 301 -17.33 -7.89 -6.11
N GLU A 302 -16.65 -8.79 -6.85
CA GLU A 302 -17.29 -9.97 -7.45
C GLU A 302 -17.91 -10.89 -6.38
N ALA A 303 -17.15 -11.21 -5.32
CA ALA A 303 -17.65 -12.08 -4.26
C ALA A 303 -18.91 -11.51 -3.56
N TRP A 304 -19.03 -10.18 -3.52
CA TRP A 304 -20.21 -9.47 -3.02
C TRP A 304 -21.31 -9.34 -4.06
N HIS A 305 -20.97 -9.18 -5.34
CA HIS A 305 -21.90 -9.18 -6.45
C HIS A 305 -22.66 -10.52 -6.53
N ASP A 306 -21.94 -11.63 -6.39
CA ASP A 306 -22.49 -12.98 -6.48
C ASP A 306 -22.93 -13.57 -5.13
N GLU A 307 -22.80 -12.82 -4.04
CA GLU A 307 -23.14 -13.25 -2.66
C GLU A 307 -22.36 -14.47 -2.14
N THR A 308 -21.29 -14.86 -2.84
CA THR A 308 -20.47 -16.04 -2.51
C THR A 308 -19.55 -15.79 -1.32
N ASN A 309 -19.15 -14.54 -1.08
CA ASN A 309 -18.24 -14.12 0.00
C ASN A 309 -16.91 -14.91 0.06
N VAL A 310 -16.47 -15.48 -1.07
CA VAL A 310 -15.27 -16.34 -1.16
C VAL A 310 -13.96 -15.58 -0.93
N VAL A 311 -13.95 -14.27 -1.16
CA VAL A 311 -12.83 -13.38 -0.83
C VAL A 311 -13.15 -12.61 0.45
N PRO A 312 -12.40 -12.82 1.54
CA PRO A 312 -12.71 -12.21 2.83
C PRO A 312 -12.40 -10.70 2.86
N LEU A 313 -13.19 -9.95 3.65
CA LEU A 313 -12.91 -8.53 3.94
C LEU A 313 -11.73 -8.35 4.91
N LEU A 314 -11.43 -9.37 5.73
CA LEU A 314 -10.23 -9.42 6.55
C LEU A 314 -9.10 -10.04 5.74
N PHE A 315 -7.91 -9.44 5.83
CA PHE A 315 -6.76 -9.95 5.11
C PHE A 315 -6.33 -11.27 5.74
N PRO A 316 -6.20 -12.36 4.95
CA PRO A 316 -5.82 -13.64 5.52
C PRO A 316 -4.33 -13.65 5.90
N GLU A 317 -3.98 -14.55 6.81
CA GLU A 317 -2.58 -14.93 6.99
C GLU A 317 -2.05 -15.65 5.74
N MET A 318 -0.76 -15.48 5.50
CA MET A 318 -0.06 -16.06 4.37
C MET A 318 -0.04 -17.59 4.48
N ASP A 319 -0.53 -18.27 3.45
CA ASP A 319 -0.50 -19.73 3.31
C ASP A 319 0.74 -20.24 2.55
N ASP A 320 0.81 -21.54 2.28
CA ASP A 320 1.94 -22.16 1.58
C ASP A 320 2.14 -21.63 0.15
N ASP A 321 1.05 -21.42 -0.59
CA ASP A 321 1.11 -20.96 -1.99
C ASP A 321 1.59 -19.52 -2.11
N SER A 322 1.10 -18.65 -1.24
CA SER A 322 1.53 -17.25 -1.14
C SER A 322 2.95 -17.14 -0.56
N THR A 323 3.31 -17.98 0.42
CA THR A 323 4.69 -18.09 0.93
C THR A 323 5.65 -18.49 -0.19
N LEU A 324 5.30 -19.49 -1.00
CA LEU A 324 6.13 -19.95 -2.11
C LEU A 324 6.31 -18.84 -3.15
N LEU A 325 5.25 -18.13 -3.53
CA LEU A 325 5.32 -17.03 -4.49
C LEU A 325 6.23 -15.90 -3.97
N TRP A 326 6.08 -15.54 -2.70
CA TRP A 326 6.92 -14.53 -2.04
C TRP A 326 8.40 -14.94 -2.05
N GLN A 327 8.72 -16.18 -1.66
CA GLN A 327 10.09 -16.70 -1.68
C GLN A 327 10.69 -16.73 -3.09
N GLN A 328 9.89 -17.08 -4.09
CA GLN A 328 10.32 -17.03 -5.49
C GLN A 328 10.68 -15.60 -5.91
N ALA A 329 9.87 -14.60 -5.57
CA ALA A 329 10.19 -13.20 -5.88
C ALA A 329 11.46 -12.71 -5.18
N LEU A 330 11.67 -13.05 -3.90
CA LEU A 330 12.91 -12.73 -3.20
C LEU A 330 14.13 -13.31 -3.92
N ARG A 331 14.07 -14.59 -4.31
CA ARG A 331 15.16 -15.24 -5.04
C ARG A 331 15.37 -14.63 -6.43
N ARG A 332 14.30 -14.26 -7.14
CA ARG A 332 14.41 -13.56 -8.44
C ARG A 332 15.10 -12.21 -8.28
N GLY A 333 14.74 -11.43 -7.26
CA GLY A 333 15.41 -10.17 -6.95
C GLY A 333 16.91 -10.34 -6.68
N GLN A 334 17.30 -11.37 -5.92
CA GLN A 334 18.71 -11.69 -5.67
C GLN A 334 19.48 -12.08 -6.94
N ILE A 335 18.87 -12.92 -7.78
CA ILE A 335 19.48 -13.34 -9.07
C ILE A 335 19.59 -12.13 -10.00
N GLN A 336 18.56 -11.28 -10.08
CA GLN A 336 18.58 -10.08 -10.90
C GLN A 336 19.68 -9.12 -10.47
N MET A 337 19.90 -8.96 -9.16
CA MET A 337 21.02 -8.18 -8.64
C MET A 337 22.36 -8.74 -9.11
N ALA A 338 22.56 -10.05 -9.03
CA ALA A 338 23.79 -10.70 -9.51
C ALA A 338 23.98 -10.52 -11.03
N LEU A 339 22.91 -10.62 -11.82
CA LEU A 339 22.93 -10.37 -13.26
C LEU A 339 23.34 -8.94 -13.56
N ASN A 340 22.71 -7.95 -12.92
CA ASN A 340 23.04 -6.54 -13.12
C ASN A 340 24.51 -6.23 -12.76
N LEU A 341 25.03 -6.84 -11.70
CA LEU A 341 26.46 -6.71 -11.32
C LEU A 341 27.40 -7.30 -12.37
N GLN A 342 27.06 -8.46 -12.92
CA GLN A 342 27.85 -9.10 -13.97
C GLN A 342 27.84 -8.27 -15.26
N GLU A 343 26.67 -7.82 -15.69
CA GLU A 343 26.53 -6.95 -16.86
C GLU A 343 27.31 -5.65 -16.68
N GLN A 344 27.22 -5.02 -15.51
CA GLN A 344 28.03 -3.84 -15.18
C GLN A 344 29.53 -4.12 -15.38
N GLY A 345 30.03 -5.26 -14.89
CA GLY A 345 31.42 -5.66 -15.10
C GLY A 345 31.77 -5.78 -16.59
N GLU A 346 30.92 -6.41 -17.39
CA GLU A 346 31.13 -6.51 -18.84
C GLU A 346 31.14 -5.16 -19.54
N PHE A 347 30.20 -4.27 -19.22
CA PHE A 347 30.12 -2.94 -19.79
C PHE A 347 31.38 -2.11 -19.47
N GLN A 348 31.87 -2.20 -18.24
CA GLN A 348 33.12 -1.58 -17.81
C GLN A 348 34.32 -2.10 -18.61
N THR A 349 34.45 -3.42 -18.81
CA THR A 349 35.55 -3.99 -19.61
C THR A 349 35.52 -3.55 -21.08
N LYS A 350 34.32 -3.31 -21.63
CA LYS A 350 34.11 -2.92 -23.04
C LYS A 350 34.04 -1.40 -23.23
N GLY A 351 34.22 -0.61 -22.17
CA GLY A 351 34.11 0.86 -22.21
C GLY A 351 32.74 1.38 -22.65
N ARG A 352 31.67 0.61 -22.40
CA ARG A 352 30.30 0.97 -22.80
C ARG A 352 29.50 1.43 -21.58
N LEU A 353 28.58 2.37 -21.80
CA LEU A 353 27.58 2.73 -20.80
C LEU A 353 26.51 1.64 -20.75
N VAL A 354 25.98 1.39 -19.56
CA VAL A 354 24.78 0.56 -19.38
C VAL A 354 23.63 1.28 -20.11
N PRO A 355 22.96 0.65 -21.09
CA PRO A 355 21.80 1.26 -21.73
C PRO A 355 20.73 1.60 -20.69
N GLU A 356 20.13 2.77 -20.80
CA GLU A 356 19.01 3.13 -19.92
C GLU A 356 17.83 2.20 -20.19
N LEU A 357 17.42 1.46 -19.17
CA LEU A 357 16.16 0.71 -19.18
C LEU A 357 15.04 1.62 -18.64
N PRO A 358 13.81 1.54 -19.17
CA PRO A 358 12.71 2.42 -18.76
C PRO A 358 12.37 2.39 -17.26
N THR A 359 12.79 1.34 -16.53
CA THR A 359 12.36 1.10 -15.13
C THR A 359 13.48 0.67 -14.16
N ASP A 360 14.71 0.52 -14.64
CA ASP A 360 15.91 0.31 -13.81
C ASP A 360 17.02 1.28 -14.27
N ASN A 361 17.07 2.45 -13.63
CA ASN A 361 18.12 3.45 -13.83
C ASN A 361 19.37 3.16 -12.97
N GLY A 362 19.52 1.91 -12.51
CA GLY A 362 20.62 1.46 -11.67
C GLY A 362 20.57 1.98 -10.22
N VAL A 363 19.60 2.81 -9.83
CA VAL A 363 19.53 3.35 -8.45
C VAL A 363 19.39 2.22 -7.43
N THR A 364 18.55 1.21 -7.69
CA THR A 364 18.35 0.09 -6.75
C THR A 364 19.66 -0.66 -6.50
N LEU A 365 20.40 -0.96 -7.58
CA LEU A 365 21.70 -1.61 -7.48
C LEU A 365 22.71 -0.72 -6.75
N ARG A 366 22.77 0.57 -7.12
CA ARG A 366 23.64 1.55 -6.46
C ARG A 366 23.36 1.64 -4.97
N LYS A 367 22.09 1.63 -4.54
CA LYS A 367 21.72 1.63 -3.10
C LYS A 367 22.23 0.39 -2.39
N ALA A 368 21.99 -0.78 -2.95
CA ALA A 368 22.42 -2.04 -2.36
C ALA A 368 23.95 -2.08 -2.19
N VAL A 369 24.67 -1.72 -3.26
CA VAL A 369 26.13 -1.69 -3.28
C VAL A 369 26.69 -0.64 -2.32
N LEU A 370 26.12 0.57 -2.32
CA LEU A 370 26.56 1.65 -1.44
C LEU A 370 26.30 1.32 0.03
N ALA A 371 25.17 0.69 0.36
CA ALA A 371 24.87 0.24 1.72
C ALA A 371 25.83 -0.87 2.18
N GLU A 372 26.09 -1.87 1.34
CA GLU A 372 27.03 -2.96 1.64
C GLU A 372 28.45 -2.42 1.89
N ASP A 373 28.95 -1.59 0.98
CA ASP A 373 30.29 -1.03 1.07
C ASP A 373 30.42 -0.02 2.21
N ALA A 374 29.37 0.73 2.52
CA ALA A 374 29.40 1.60 3.69
C ALA A 374 29.50 0.79 4.99
N ILE A 375 28.79 -0.33 5.11
CA ILE A 375 28.94 -1.22 6.27
C ILE A 375 30.37 -1.78 6.34
N LYS A 376 30.88 -2.26 5.20
CA LYS A 376 32.15 -2.98 5.12
C LYS A 376 33.38 -2.07 5.29
N ASP A 377 33.42 -0.97 4.54
CA ASP A 377 34.61 -0.15 4.32
C ASP A 377 34.56 1.20 5.05
N LEU A 378 33.41 1.58 5.63
CA LEU A 378 33.28 2.80 6.43
C LEU A 378 32.94 2.51 7.90
N VAL A 379 31.81 1.84 8.16
CA VAL A 379 31.29 1.61 9.51
C VAL A 379 32.18 0.67 10.32
N ARG A 380 32.57 -0.48 9.76
CA ARG A 380 33.45 -1.43 10.46
C ARG A 380 34.80 -0.81 10.82
N PRO A 381 35.53 -0.13 9.91
CA PRO A 381 36.76 0.58 10.28
C PRO A 381 36.59 1.63 11.38
N LEU A 382 35.54 2.46 11.31
CA LEU A 382 35.26 3.46 12.36
C LEU A 382 34.98 2.82 13.72
N ARG A 383 34.19 1.73 13.76
CA ARG A 383 33.95 0.97 15.00
C ARG A 383 35.22 0.32 15.53
N ASN A 384 36.07 -0.22 14.66
CA ASN A 384 37.36 -0.77 15.05
C ASN A 384 38.31 0.31 15.62
N ALA A 385 38.15 1.56 15.20
CA ALA A 385 38.86 2.72 15.74
C ALA A 385 38.20 3.31 17.01
N GLY A 386 37.17 2.66 17.57
CA GLY A 386 36.56 3.01 18.85
C GLY A 386 35.34 3.93 18.76
N TRP A 387 34.82 4.24 17.57
CA TRP A 387 33.67 5.12 17.40
C TRP A 387 32.33 4.38 17.48
N ASN A 388 31.29 5.04 18.01
CA ASN A 388 29.92 4.61 17.82
C ASN A 388 29.36 5.24 16.53
N VAL A 389 28.82 4.43 15.61
CA VAL A 389 28.52 4.89 14.25
C VAL A 389 27.06 4.69 13.91
N HIS A 390 26.40 5.78 13.51
CA HIS A 390 25.10 5.81 12.86
C HIS A 390 25.27 6.10 11.37
N ILE A 391 24.47 5.47 10.52
CA ILE A 391 24.53 5.66 9.06
C ILE A 391 23.13 5.96 8.52
N THR A 392 23.05 6.89 7.59
CA THR A 392 21.81 7.18 6.86
C THR A 392 21.57 6.14 5.77
N GLU A 393 20.31 6.01 5.34
CA GLU A 393 20.01 5.35 4.07
C GLU A 393 20.71 6.08 2.89
N PRO A 394 21.03 5.37 1.79
CA PRO A 394 21.46 6.00 0.54
C PRO A 394 20.47 7.07 0.09
N ASP A 395 21.01 8.18 -0.44
CA ASP A 395 20.18 9.26 -0.96
C ASP A 395 19.28 8.79 -2.13
N LYS A 396 18.37 9.67 -2.59
CA LYS A 396 17.35 9.30 -3.58
C LYS A 396 17.95 8.72 -4.86
N GLU A 397 19.07 9.28 -5.31
CA GLU A 397 19.79 8.87 -6.53
C GLU A 397 20.91 7.86 -6.26
N ALA A 398 21.06 7.40 -5.01
CA ALA A 398 22.09 6.46 -4.57
C ALA A 398 23.52 6.91 -4.93
N LEU A 399 23.75 8.21 -4.87
CA LEU A 399 25.03 8.88 -5.07
C LEU A 399 25.86 8.90 -3.79
N TYR A 400 25.23 8.96 -2.60
CA TYR A 400 25.98 8.98 -1.34
C TYR A 400 25.19 8.46 -0.12
N VAL A 401 25.94 8.14 0.94
CA VAL A 401 25.47 7.89 2.31
C VAL A 401 26.26 8.75 3.28
N ILE A 402 25.72 9.05 4.45
CA ILE A 402 26.40 9.78 5.52
C ILE A 402 26.54 8.87 6.74
N ALA A 403 27.75 8.75 7.26
CA ALA A 403 28.03 8.13 8.55
C ALA A 403 28.41 9.20 9.56
N THR A 404 27.71 9.20 10.70
CA THR A 404 28.01 10.03 11.87
C THR A 404 28.57 9.15 12.96
N ALA A 405 29.83 9.40 13.31
CA ALA A 405 30.60 8.70 14.32
C ALA A 405 30.72 9.57 15.58
N THR A 406 30.41 9.02 16.76
CA THR A 406 30.46 9.74 18.04
C THR A 406 31.27 8.97 19.08
N SER A 407 32.00 9.72 19.92
CA SER A 407 32.71 9.21 21.11
C SER A 407 32.78 10.33 22.16
N GLY A 408 32.01 10.19 23.24
CA GLY A 408 31.84 11.28 24.22
C GLY A 408 31.28 12.53 23.55
N ASP A 409 31.94 13.67 23.76
CA ASP A 409 31.58 14.95 23.15
C ASP A 409 32.16 15.15 21.73
N SER A 410 32.96 14.19 21.24
CA SER A 410 33.53 14.25 19.90
C SER A 410 32.58 13.63 18.87
N CYS A 411 32.43 14.32 17.74
CA CYS A 411 31.64 13.88 16.60
C CYS A 411 32.49 13.97 15.32
N LEU A 412 32.31 13.02 14.42
CA LEU A 412 32.93 12.97 13.10
C LEU A 412 31.89 12.54 12.07
N VAL A 413 31.80 13.27 10.96
CA VAL A 413 30.86 13.00 9.88
C VAL A 413 31.65 12.65 8.62
N ALA A 414 31.39 11.47 8.07
CA ALA A 414 31.98 11.01 6.82
C ALA A 414 30.89 10.76 5.78
N ALA A 415 30.99 11.39 4.62
CA ALA A 415 30.16 11.08 3.47
C ALA A 415 30.86 10.03 2.60
N LEU A 416 30.14 9.00 2.15
CA LEU A 416 30.65 8.03 1.18
C LEU A 416 29.86 8.15 -0.13
N LEU A 417 30.56 8.57 -1.19
CA LEU A 417 30.05 8.67 -2.55
C LEU A 417 30.16 7.33 -3.28
N PHE A 418 29.20 7.09 -4.18
CA PHE A 418 29.20 5.93 -5.06
C PHE A 418 30.35 5.93 -6.07
N SER A 419 30.87 7.11 -6.45
CA SER A 419 31.96 7.27 -7.43
C SER A 419 32.72 8.59 -7.26
N CYS A 420 34.02 8.59 -7.63
CA CYS A 420 34.86 9.80 -7.71
C CYS A 420 34.33 10.82 -8.74
N ALA A 421 33.82 10.33 -9.88
CA ALA A 421 33.31 11.13 -10.99
C ALA A 421 31.90 11.68 -10.71
N THR A 422 31.77 12.39 -9.60
CA THR A 422 30.53 13.03 -9.15
C THR A 422 30.64 14.55 -9.36
N ALA A 423 29.53 15.22 -9.67
CA ALA A 423 29.53 16.64 -9.95
C ALA A 423 30.04 17.48 -8.76
N ASN A 424 30.83 18.52 -9.04
CA ASN A 424 31.47 19.35 -8.01
C ASN A 424 30.44 20.03 -7.08
N GLU A 425 29.22 20.31 -7.56
CA GLU A 425 28.17 20.88 -6.69
C GLU A 425 27.84 19.95 -5.52
N LEU A 426 27.85 18.62 -5.72
CA LEU A 426 27.58 17.68 -4.64
C LEU A 426 28.72 17.63 -3.64
N TYR A 427 29.98 17.69 -4.11
CA TYR A 427 31.14 17.79 -3.22
C TYR A 427 31.06 19.03 -2.33
N ARG A 428 30.69 20.19 -2.88
CA ARG A 428 30.52 21.43 -2.10
C ARG A 428 29.43 21.29 -1.05
N LYS A 429 28.27 20.73 -1.44
CA LYS A 429 27.15 20.47 -0.52
C LYS A 429 27.56 19.54 0.63
N LEU A 430 28.32 18.48 0.35
CA LEU A 430 28.76 17.55 1.38
C LEU A 430 29.81 18.18 2.29
N ALA A 431 30.71 19.01 1.75
CA ALA A 431 31.75 19.69 2.52
C ALA A 431 31.21 20.70 3.55
N GLU A 432 29.94 21.13 3.43
CA GLU A 432 29.28 21.97 4.44
C GLU A 432 29.02 21.23 5.76
N THR A 433 28.93 19.89 5.73
CA THR A 433 28.47 19.08 6.87
C THR A 433 29.35 17.88 7.20
N ALA A 434 30.18 17.41 6.26
CA ALA A 434 31.06 16.27 6.43
C ALA A 434 32.52 16.70 6.66
N ASP A 435 33.17 16.07 7.63
CA ASP A 435 34.61 16.22 7.89
C ASP A 435 35.46 15.49 6.85
N PHE A 436 34.91 14.42 6.26
CA PHE A 436 35.55 13.59 5.24
C PHE A 436 34.55 13.28 4.11
N ILE A 437 35.01 13.38 2.86
CA ILE A 437 34.26 12.93 1.69
C ILE A 437 35.05 11.79 1.04
N LEU A 438 34.56 10.58 1.21
CA LEU A 438 35.16 9.37 0.66
C LEU A 438 34.38 8.91 -0.56
N TYR A 439 34.99 8.14 -1.45
CA TYR A 439 34.30 7.54 -2.60
C TYR A 439 34.75 6.12 -2.90
N ARG A 440 33.92 5.39 -3.65
CA ARG A 440 34.26 4.07 -4.18
C ARG A 440 35.06 4.18 -5.47
N GLY A 441 36.02 3.26 -5.65
CA GLY A 441 36.86 3.18 -6.84
C GLY A 441 38.14 4.02 -6.78
N SER A 442 38.80 4.14 -7.93
CA SER A 442 40.09 4.81 -8.06
C SER A 442 39.95 6.35 -8.12
N PRO A 443 41.01 7.10 -7.74
CA PRO A 443 41.04 8.57 -7.77
C PRO A 443 41.14 9.14 -9.21
N TYR A 444 40.12 8.90 -10.03
CA TYR A 444 40.08 9.37 -11.41
C TYR A 444 39.76 10.87 -11.46
N GLU A 445 40.71 11.68 -11.94
CA GLU A 445 40.57 13.15 -12.10
C GLU A 445 40.02 13.86 -10.85
N GLN A 446 40.36 13.36 -9.66
CA GLN A 446 39.80 13.84 -8.39
C GLN A 446 40.00 15.36 -8.21
N SER A 447 41.15 15.90 -8.62
CA SER A 447 41.46 17.33 -8.51
C SER A 447 40.50 18.21 -9.31
N MET A 448 39.93 17.71 -10.42
CA MET A 448 38.91 18.42 -11.18
C MET A 448 37.54 18.33 -10.51
N TYR A 449 37.11 17.12 -10.12
CA TYR A 449 35.78 16.91 -9.55
C TYR A 449 35.62 17.50 -8.14
N ALA A 450 36.69 17.47 -7.33
CA ALA A 450 36.72 18.02 -5.98
C ALA A 450 37.42 19.39 -5.90
N ALA A 451 37.47 20.13 -7.02
CA ALA A 451 38.07 21.47 -7.06
C ALA A 451 37.41 22.41 -6.03
N GLY A 452 38.24 23.09 -5.24
CA GLY A 452 37.79 24.07 -4.23
C GLY A 452 37.29 23.48 -2.92
N ILE A 453 37.43 22.17 -2.70
CA ILE A 453 37.03 21.51 -1.45
C ILE A 453 38.20 21.49 -0.46
N THR A 454 37.94 21.92 0.77
CA THR A 454 38.94 22.02 1.84
C THR A 454 38.98 20.81 2.77
N VAL A 455 37.86 20.07 2.85
CA VAL A 455 37.77 18.83 3.62
C VAL A 455 38.48 17.68 2.88
N HIS A 456 38.87 16.63 3.59
CA HIS A 456 39.59 15.53 2.98
C HIS A 456 38.72 14.80 1.95
N VAL A 457 39.28 14.59 0.75
CA VAL A 457 38.64 13.83 -0.33
C VAL A 457 39.54 12.67 -0.76
N GLY A 458 39.01 11.44 -0.80
CA GLY A 458 39.80 10.27 -1.19
C GLY A 458 39.04 8.96 -1.31
N PRO A 459 39.70 7.90 -1.84
CA PRO A 459 39.08 6.59 -1.97
C PRO A 459 38.90 5.90 -0.60
N VAL A 460 37.74 5.32 -0.36
CA VAL A 460 37.42 4.65 0.93
C VAL A 460 38.33 3.44 1.20
N ALA A 461 38.74 2.72 0.16
CA ALA A 461 39.56 1.50 0.27
C ALA A 461 40.97 1.73 0.85
N GLY A 462 41.44 2.98 0.89
CA GLY A 462 42.74 3.36 1.48
C GLY A 462 42.61 4.27 2.71
N TRP A 463 41.40 4.58 3.15
CA TRP A 463 41.18 5.52 4.23
C TRP A 463 41.32 4.84 5.60
N CYS A 464 42.13 5.44 6.47
CA CYS A 464 42.28 5.01 7.86
C CYS A 464 41.56 6.02 8.77
N PRO A 465 40.46 5.62 9.45
CA PRO A 465 39.76 6.54 10.33
C PRO A 465 40.64 6.95 11.52
N PRO A 466 40.51 8.19 12.01
CA PRO A 466 41.20 8.62 13.23
C PRO A 466 40.72 7.80 14.42
N GLN A 467 41.60 7.58 15.40
CA GLN A 467 41.23 6.88 16.64
C GLN A 467 40.26 7.73 17.46
N ALA A 468 39.24 7.09 18.02
CA ALA A 468 38.32 7.76 18.92
C ALA A 468 39.09 8.28 20.14
N PRO A 469 38.84 9.54 20.59
CA PRO A 469 39.47 10.05 21.78
C PRO A 469 39.17 9.12 22.96
N GLN A 470 40.23 8.62 23.62
CA GLN A 470 40.07 7.81 24.81
C GLN A 470 39.44 8.67 25.89
N THR A 471 38.23 8.30 26.33
CA THR A 471 37.67 8.81 27.57
C THR A 471 38.54 8.28 28.71
N TYR A 472 39.50 9.10 29.16
CA TYR A 472 40.19 8.88 30.43
C TYR A 472 39.17 9.00 31.56
N LEU A 473 38.50 7.90 31.88
CA LEU A 473 37.93 7.72 33.20
C LEU A 473 39.10 7.50 34.16
N GLY A 474 39.25 8.41 35.11
CA GLY A 474 40.35 8.44 36.07
C GLY A 474 40.59 7.11 36.80
N ASP A 475 41.84 6.95 37.21
CA ASP A 475 42.44 5.91 38.05
C ASP A 475 41.48 4.87 38.67
N SER A 476 41.53 3.66 38.12
CA SER A 476 41.55 2.45 38.95
C SER A 476 42.41 1.37 38.28
N ALA A 477 43.30 0.80 39.10
CA ALA A 477 44.36 -0.16 38.78
C ALA A 477 43.94 -1.35 37.86
N PRO A 478 44.90 -2.03 37.20
CA PRO A 478 44.62 -2.91 36.07
C PRO A 478 43.94 -4.20 36.52
N ARG A 479 42.70 -4.42 36.11
CA ARG A 479 42.10 -5.75 36.11
C ARG A 479 42.45 -6.45 34.80
N GLN A 480 43.35 -7.42 34.90
CA GLN A 480 43.52 -8.47 33.92
C GLN A 480 42.15 -9.10 33.60
N PHE A 481 41.58 -8.76 32.45
CA PHE A 481 40.64 -9.65 31.75
C PHE A 481 41.38 -10.30 30.59
N ALA A 482 42.29 -11.19 30.96
CA ALA A 482 42.75 -12.24 30.09
C ALA A 482 41.56 -13.16 29.74
N SER A 483 41.16 -13.10 28.48
CA SER A 483 40.66 -14.24 27.71
C SER A 483 39.48 -15.07 28.27
N ILE A 484 38.25 -14.64 27.96
CA ILE A 484 37.08 -15.54 27.94
C ILE A 484 36.81 -16.07 26.51
N GLY A 485 37.21 -15.31 25.47
CA GLY A 485 37.07 -15.72 24.06
C GLY A 485 37.98 -16.87 23.62
N SER A 486 39.17 -17.04 24.20
CA SER A 486 40.10 -18.11 23.80
C SER A 486 39.81 -19.48 24.43
N ARG A 487 39.01 -19.53 25.52
CA ARG A 487 38.60 -20.78 26.16
C ARG A 487 37.36 -21.39 25.50
N ILE A 488 36.45 -20.59 24.96
CA ILE A 488 35.29 -21.08 24.20
C ILE A 488 35.73 -21.57 22.81
N LEU A 489 36.68 -20.88 22.15
CA LEU A 489 37.25 -21.35 20.88
C LEU A 489 38.13 -22.60 21.01
N ARG A 490 38.75 -22.88 22.16
CA ARG A 490 39.44 -24.16 22.41
C ARG A 490 38.46 -25.30 22.70
N ALA A 491 37.38 -25.06 23.43
CA ALA A 491 36.38 -26.10 23.73
C ALA A 491 35.61 -26.57 22.48
N VAL A 492 35.30 -25.65 21.55
CA VAL A 492 34.60 -25.99 20.29
C VAL A 492 35.51 -26.71 19.28
N ARG A 493 36.81 -26.41 19.27
CA ARG A 493 37.79 -27.10 18.39
C ARG A 493 38.08 -28.54 18.84
N THR A 494 38.05 -28.82 20.15
CA THR A 494 38.22 -30.18 20.69
C THR A 494 36.95 -31.03 20.56
N PHE A 495 35.76 -30.42 20.53
CA PHE A 495 34.49 -31.12 20.30
C PHE A 495 34.29 -31.50 18.82
N LEU A 496 34.67 -30.62 17.88
CA LEU A 496 34.56 -30.89 16.44
C LEU A 496 35.60 -31.88 15.89
N PHE A 497 36.77 -32.03 16.55
CA PHE A 497 37.78 -33.03 16.16
C PHE A 497 37.45 -34.46 16.64
N ARG A 498 36.52 -34.62 17.61
CA ARG A 498 36.14 -35.93 18.15
C ARG A 498 34.93 -36.58 17.46
N ILE A 499 34.24 -35.85 16.58
CA ILE A 499 33.07 -36.34 15.83
C ILE A 499 33.43 -36.76 14.38
N ARG A 500 34.67 -36.50 13.91
CA ARG A 500 35.15 -36.87 12.57
C ARG A 500 36.22 -37.97 12.54
N GLY A 501 36.35 -38.79 13.59
CA GLY A 501 37.36 -39.85 13.69
C GLY A 501 36.89 -41.13 14.38
N GLY A 502 35.62 -41.54 14.19
CA GLY A 502 35.07 -42.73 14.84
C GLY A 502 33.75 -43.20 14.25
N ALA A 503 33.76 -43.52 12.97
CA ALA A 503 32.97 -44.55 12.28
C ALA A 503 33.38 -44.52 10.79
#